data_AF-A0A4Y3VP68-F1
#
_entry.id   AF-A0A4Y3VP68-F1
#
_cell.length_a   1.000
_cell.length_b   1.000
_cell.length_c   1.000
_cell.angle_alpha   90.00
_cell.angle_beta   90.00
_cell.angle_gamma   90.00
#
_symmetry.space_group_name_H-M   'P 1'
#
loop_
_entity.id
_entity.type
_entity.pdbx_description
1 polymer ?
#
loop_
_entity_poly.entity_id
_entity_poly.type
_entity_poly.pdbx_seq_one_letter_code
_entity_poly.pdbx_strand_id
1 'polypeptide(L)' 'MQHSRSCRTLADVAAGGRPVLIELSVRRLFCDSPSYGRRTFAEQVEGLTARYQRRSPLL' A
#
# COMPACT_ATOMS: atom_id res chain seq x y z
N MET A 1 -6.62 1.95 -19.16
CA MET A 1 -5.82 2.22 -17.93
C MET A 1 -4.86 1.07 -17.74
N GLN A 2 -3.55 1.33 -17.79
CA GLN A 2 -2.55 0.31 -17.52
C GLN A 2 -2.49 0.06 -16.00
N HIS A 3 -2.25 -1.19 -15.59
CA HIS A 3 -2.05 -1.52 -14.19
C HIS A 3 -0.94 -2.57 -14.03
N SER A 4 -0.12 -2.44 -13.01
CA SER A 4 0.83 -3.48 -12.58
C SER A 4 0.54 -3.89 -11.15
N ARG A 5 1.06 -5.02 -10.68
CA ARG A 5 1.02 -5.37 -9.25
C ARG A 5 2.36 -5.08 -8.61
N SER A 6 2.35 -4.77 -7.32
CA SER A 6 3.55 -4.60 -6.51
C SER A 6 3.32 -5.22 -5.15
N CYS A 7 4.34 -5.89 -4.62
CA CYS A 7 4.34 -6.37 -3.25
C CYS A 7 4.92 -5.29 -2.32
N ARG A 8 4.34 -5.17 -1.13
CA ARG A 8 4.92 -4.39 -0.02
C ARG A 8 4.75 -5.14 1.29
N THR A 9 5.71 -4.97 2.18
CA THR A 9 5.66 -5.53 3.53
C THR A 9 5.43 -4.41 4.53
N LEU A 10 4.42 -4.57 5.40
CA LEU A 10 4.13 -3.66 6.51
C LEU A 10 4.41 -4.36 7.83
N ALA A 11 5.01 -3.65 8.77
CA ALA A 11 5.12 -4.13 10.14
C ALA A 11 3.84 -3.81 10.90
N ASP A 12 3.31 -4.80 11.61
CA ASP A 12 2.14 -4.68 12.47
C ASP A 12 2.52 -4.67 13.95
N VAL A 13 1.52 -4.56 14.82
CA VAL A 13 1.65 -4.73 16.26
C VAL A 13 2.18 -6.12 16.56
N ALA A 14 3.07 -6.20 17.55
CA ALA A 14 3.54 -7.49 18.02
C ALA A 14 2.39 -8.30 18.63
N ALA A 15 2.19 -9.51 18.15
CA ALA A 15 1.23 -10.46 18.73
C ALA A 15 1.99 -11.40 19.68
N GLY A 16 1.64 -11.38 20.97
CA GLY A 16 2.33 -12.20 21.99
C GLY A 16 3.83 -11.92 22.08
N GLY A 17 4.24 -10.65 21.88
CA GLY A 17 5.65 -10.22 21.89
C GLY A 17 6.44 -10.57 20.62
N ARG A 18 5.80 -11.14 19.60
CA ARG A 18 6.44 -11.49 18.32
C ARG A 18 6.12 -10.45 17.25
N PRO A 19 7.11 -9.96 16.48
CA PRO A 19 6.86 -9.09 15.33
C PRO A 19 5.90 -9.75 14.34
N VAL A 20 4.90 -9.02 13.87
CA VAL A 20 3.98 -9.45 12.82
C VAL A 20 4.28 -8.63 11.57
N LEU A 21 4.37 -9.33 10.43
CA LEU A 21 4.56 -8.72 9.12
C LEU A 21 3.39 -9.07 8.22
N ILE A 22 2.89 -8.08 7.49
CA ILE A 22 1.82 -8.25 6.51
C ILE A 22 2.41 -8.02 5.12
N GLU A 23 2.34 -9.05 4.27
CA GLU A 23 2.69 -8.94 2.85
C GLU A 23 1.43 -8.62 2.02
N LEU A 24 1.50 -7.53 1.27
CA LEU A 24 0.36 -7.03 0.49
C LEU A 24 0.73 -6.93 -0.98
N SER A 25 -0.04 -7.65 -1.80
CA SER A 25 -0.05 -7.49 -3.25
C SER A 25 -1.06 -6.41 -3.64
N VAL A 26 -0.58 -5.20 -3.95
CA VAL A 26 -1.44 -4.05 -4.30
C VAL A 26 -1.37 -3.72 -5.78
N ARG A 27 -2.47 -3.19 -6.34
CA ARG A 27 -2.48 -2.69 -7.71
C ARG A 27 -1.78 -1.33 -7.78
N ARG A 28 -0.94 -1.16 -8.77
CA ARG A 28 -0.34 0.11 -9.18
C ARG A 28 -1.08 0.58 -10.43
N LEU A 29 -1.83 1.66 -10.29
CA LEU A 29 -2.65 2.29 -11.33
C LEU A 29 -1.85 3.43 -11.97
N PHE A 30 -1.96 3.55 -13.30
CA PHE A 30 -1.32 4.61 -14.06
C PHE A 30 -2.36 5.58 -14.63
N CYS A 31 -2.08 6.87 -14.51
CA CYS A 31 -2.83 7.93 -15.15
C CYS A 31 -1.96 8.56 -16.23
N ASP A 32 -2.38 8.39 -17.49
CA ASP A 32 -1.64 8.87 -18.65
C ASP A 32 -2.07 10.27 -19.11
N SER A 33 -2.93 10.95 -18.36
CA SER A 33 -3.39 12.29 -18.72
C SER A 33 -2.25 13.31 -18.60
N PRO A 34 -1.89 14.05 -19.66
CA PRO A 34 -0.78 15.01 -19.65
C PRO A 34 -1.03 16.23 -18.72
N SER A 35 -2.27 16.44 -18.30
CA SER A 35 -2.68 17.53 -17.39
C SER A 35 -2.44 17.24 -15.90
N TYR A 36 -2.16 15.99 -15.51
CA TYR A 36 -1.93 15.61 -14.11
C TYR A 36 -0.46 15.31 -13.85
N GLY A 37 0.14 16.04 -12.89
CA GLY A 37 1.53 15.83 -12.48
C GLY A 37 1.80 14.48 -11.79
N ARG A 38 0.77 13.73 -11.39
CA ARG A 38 0.91 12.43 -10.72
C ARG A 38 0.47 11.30 -11.64
N ARG A 39 1.46 10.56 -12.15
CA ARG A 39 1.29 9.50 -13.18
C ARG A 39 1.02 8.10 -12.60
N THR A 40 1.34 7.88 -11.33
CA THR A 40 1.28 6.55 -10.70
C THR A 40 0.66 6.61 -9.32
N PHE A 41 -0.27 5.70 -9.06
CA PHE A 41 -0.99 5.53 -7.81
C PHE A 41 -0.91 4.07 -7.37
N ALA A 42 -0.83 3.81 -6.07
CA ALA A 42 -1.02 2.47 -5.53
C ALA A 42 -2.40 2.42 -4.87
N GLU A 43 -3.12 1.32 -5.09
CA GLU A 43 -4.36 0.99 -4.41
C GLU A 43 -4.18 1.11 -2.89
N GLN A 44 -5.14 1.79 -2.25
CA GLN A 44 -5.19 1.93 -0.80
C GLN A 44 -6.29 1.00 -0.27
N VAL A 45 -5.90 -0.01 0.49
CA VAL A 45 -6.83 -0.89 1.22
C VAL A 45 -7.17 -0.20 2.54
N GLU A 46 -8.46 0.07 2.75
CA GLU A 46 -8.96 0.69 3.98
C GLU A 46 -8.55 -0.11 5.22
N GLY A 47 -8.21 0.60 6.29
CA GLY A 47 -7.76 -0.01 7.55
C GLY A 47 -6.37 -0.65 7.50
N LEU A 48 -5.74 -0.74 6.33
CA LEU A 48 -4.49 -1.46 6.16
C LEU A 48 -3.38 -0.58 5.57
N THR A 49 -3.76 0.37 4.70
CA THR A 49 -2.77 1.13 3.94
C THR A 49 -3.21 2.56 3.65
N ALA A 50 -2.35 3.52 4.00
CA ALA A 50 -2.43 4.92 3.61
C ALA A 50 -1.15 5.38 2.89
N ARG A 51 -1.23 6.53 2.22
CA ARG A 51 -0.07 7.13 1.53
C ARG A 51 1.05 7.40 2.54
N TYR A 52 2.27 6.92 2.23
CA TYR A 52 3.48 6.99 3.07
C TYR A 52 3.46 6.16 4.37
N GLN A 53 2.40 5.39 4.62
CA GLN A 53 2.31 4.53 5.79
C GLN A 53 3.27 3.34 5.67
N ARG A 54 4.05 3.09 6.73
CA ARG A 54 5.01 1.97 6.83
C ARG A 54 4.59 0.88 7.83
N ARG A 55 3.60 1.16 8.67
CA ARG A 55 3.08 0.26 9.71
C ARG A 55 1.57 0.21 9.62
N SER A 56 0.93 -0.94 9.78
CA SER A 56 -0.55 -1.02 9.82
C SER A 56 -1.10 -0.12 10.93
N PRO A 57 -2.30 0.47 10.73
CA PRO A 57 -3.01 1.16 11.79
C PRO A 57 -3.31 0.19 12.93
N LEU A 58 -3.29 0.69 14.17
CA LEU A 58 -3.87 -0.02 15.30
C LEU A 58 -5.39 -0.04 15.09
N LEU A 59 -6.00 -1.23 15.11
CA LEU A 59 -7.47 -1.38 15.12
C LEU A 59 -8.05 -0.91 16.45
#